data_AF-A0A814CZM9-F1
#
_entry.id   AF-A0A814CZM9-F1
#
_cell.length_a   1.000
_cell.length_b   1.000
_cell.length_c   1.000
_cell.angle_alpha   90.00
_cell.angle_beta   90.00
_cell.angle_gamma   90.00
#
_symmetry.space_group_name_H-M   'P 1'
#
loop_
_entity.id
_entity.type
_entity.pdbx_description
1 polymer ?
#
loop_
_entity_poly.entity_id
_entity_poly.type
_entity_poly.pdbx_seq_one_letter_code
_entity_poly.pdbx_strand_id
1 'polypeptide(L)'
;MAKMLIDKGLSLIKSGSRVYVHGCGGIPQYLNCLLAKRANELRRVEIISILPLDNTYTDPKLKDSFFVNSLFASGFVRPCIADGTASYIPAFLNEMPRLFDENILPLDVALIQVSPPDKHGYCSLGIAVEVTGVAENVSKKLIFHGTIFINIVCCGATPQYLNRLLAQRANELRRVEVMGILPLDNTYTDPKLKDSFFVNSLFASAFVRSCIADGTASYIPAFLSEMPRLFDENILPLDVALIQVSPPDKHGYCSLGVSVETTRAALRNAKKIFAQINRNMPRVHGDTFVHINQIDAYVEYDEPLIELDYSKEISDAERIIGKRVAELIDDGSTLQLGIGTIPDCVLKSLENHKDLSIASEMVSDGVMTLMEKGVVTNRYKKFHPGITTCTFILGTRKLYDFVNDNPKVINLDVGITNDPTQIRRNPKMCAINSALEVDLTGQVCADSIGVMHYSGVGGQMDFMRGAALSEKGKPILVLPSQTSKGISRIVNTLKEGAGVTTTRAHIHYVVTEYGVVNLYGKNYQQRAKALIDIAHPDHRETLERAAYKRFKTLY
;
A
#
# COMPACT_ATOMS: atom_id res chain seq x y z
N MET A 1 -3.61 -34.81 7.39
CA MET A 1 -3.13 -33.42 7.41
C MET A 1 -1.73 -33.30 8.05
N ALA A 2 -1.51 -33.77 9.29
CA ALA A 2 -0.19 -33.70 9.97
C ALA A 2 0.96 -34.44 9.24
N LYS A 3 0.72 -35.65 8.71
CA LYS A 3 1.74 -36.42 7.95
C LYS A 3 2.23 -35.66 6.70
N MET A 4 1.30 -35.04 5.97
CA MET A 4 1.60 -34.25 4.77
C MET A 4 2.43 -32.98 5.08
N LEU A 5 2.21 -32.37 6.26
CA LEU A 5 3.00 -31.24 6.75
C LEU A 5 4.43 -31.66 7.15
N ILE A 6 4.56 -32.80 7.84
CA ILE A 6 5.87 -33.36 8.22
C ILE A 6 6.68 -33.74 6.98
N ASP A 7 6.06 -34.44 6.02
CA ASP A 7 6.72 -34.85 4.78
C ASP A 7 7.17 -33.62 3.96
N LYS A 8 6.32 -32.56 3.91
CA LYS A 8 6.68 -31.28 3.28
C LYS A 8 7.85 -30.61 4.00
N GLY A 9 7.84 -30.55 5.33
CA GLY A 9 8.93 -29.94 6.12
C GLY A 9 10.26 -30.67 5.94
N LEU A 10 10.26 -32.00 6.02
CA LEU A 10 11.48 -32.79 5.80
C LEU A 10 11.98 -32.68 4.35
N SER A 11 11.08 -32.52 3.37
CA SER A 11 11.48 -32.37 1.96
C SER A 11 12.39 -31.17 1.68
N LEU A 12 12.44 -30.17 2.58
CA LEU A 12 13.35 -29.03 2.50
C LEU A 12 14.82 -29.42 2.71
N ILE A 13 15.08 -30.51 3.43
CA ILE A 13 16.43 -31.04 3.64
C ILE A 13 16.89 -31.74 2.37
N LYS A 14 17.99 -31.24 1.80
CA LYS A 14 18.64 -31.75 0.59
C LYS A 14 20.04 -32.24 0.92
N SER A 15 20.68 -32.93 -0.04
CA SER A 15 22.09 -33.29 0.09
C SER A 15 22.95 -32.03 0.29
N GLY A 16 23.87 -32.05 1.25
CA GLY A 16 24.71 -30.90 1.61
C GLY A 16 24.07 -29.92 2.60
N SER A 17 22.80 -30.11 3.01
CA SER A 17 22.17 -29.23 3.99
C SER A 17 22.84 -29.32 5.36
N ARG A 18 22.95 -28.17 6.05
CA ARG A 18 23.25 -28.10 7.48
C ARG A 18 21.96 -27.99 8.27
N VAL A 19 21.69 -29.02 9.08
CA VAL A 19 20.45 -29.18 9.83
C VAL A 19 20.76 -29.10 11.32
N TYR A 20 20.16 -28.12 12.00
CA TYR A 20 20.19 -28.09 13.46
C TYR A 20 19.13 -29.05 14.01
N VAL A 21 19.53 -29.87 14.99
CA VAL A 21 18.64 -30.79 15.70
C VAL A 21 18.69 -30.45 17.18
N HIS A 22 17.53 -30.18 17.75
CA HIS A 22 17.38 -29.88 19.17
C HIS A 22 18.04 -30.96 20.03
N GLY A 23 18.83 -30.52 21.01
CA GLY A 23 19.61 -31.37 21.90
C GLY A 23 18.93 -31.75 23.22
N CYS A 24 19.66 -32.47 24.06
CA CYS A 24 19.25 -32.84 25.42
C CYS A 24 17.88 -33.56 25.45
N GLY A 25 16.97 -33.16 26.35
CA GLY A 25 15.61 -33.71 26.43
C GLY A 25 14.63 -33.15 25.39
N GLY A 26 15.07 -32.25 24.49
CA GLY A 26 14.25 -31.65 23.43
C GLY A 26 14.37 -32.34 22.07
N ILE A 27 15.07 -33.47 21.98
CA ILE A 27 15.33 -34.15 20.71
C ILE A 27 14.02 -34.62 20.05
N PRO A 28 13.70 -34.19 18.82
CA PRO A 28 12.49 -34.60 18.13
C PRO A 28 12.66 -35.99 17.51
N GLN A 29 12.66 -37.02 18.36
CA GLN A 29 12.96 -38.42 18.01
C GLN A 29 12.16 -38.92 16.79
N TYR A 30 10.88 -38.56 16.72
CA TYR A 30 10.03 -38.97 15.60
C TYR A 30 10.44 -38.32 14.27
N LEU A 31 10.81 -37.03 14.27
CA LEU A 31 11.32 -36.35 13.08
C LEU A 31 12.69 -36.91 12.68
N ASN A 32 13.55 -37.20 13.66
CA ASN A 32 14.85 -37.81 13.41
C ASN A 32 14.71 -39.18 12.72
N CYS A 33 13.80 -40.03 13.21
CA CYS A 33 13.51 -41.33 12.60
C CYS A 33 13.02 -41.19 11.16
N LEU A 34 12.17 -40.20 10.87
CA LEU A 34 11.66 -39.96 9.52
C LEU A 34 12.72 -39.41 8.58
N LEU A 35 13.60 -38.52 9.05
CA LEU A 35 14.72 -38.04 8.26
C LEU A 35 15.73 -39.16 7.97
N ALA A 36 16.06 -39.99 8.96
CA ALA A 36 16.96 -41.13 8.79
C ALA A 36 16.45 -42.13 7.75
N LYS A 37 15.13 -42.32 7.62
CA LYS A 37 14.54 -43.16 6.56
C LYS A 37 14.80 -42.66 5.14
N ARG A 38 15.15 -41.38 4.97
CA ARG A 38 15.52 -40.77 3.69
C ARG A 38 17.03 -40.80 3.42
N ALA A 39 17.80 -41.54 4.21
CA ALA A 39 19.26 -41.63 4.05
C ALA A 39 19.67 -42.04 2.62
N ASN A 40 18.93 -42.95 1.99
CA ASN A 40 19.18 -43.37 0.61
C ASN A 40 19.11 -42.21 -0.40
N GLU A 41 18.29 -41.19 -0.15
CA GLU A 41 18.08 -40.00 -0.99
C GLU A 41 19.07 -38.85 -0.70
N LEU A 42 19.76 -38.90 0.44
CA LEU A 42 20.54 -37.78 0.96
C LEU A 42 22.01 -38.14 1.07
N ARG A 43 22.90 -37.18 0.81
CA ARG A 43 24.35 -37.30 0.96
C ARG A 43 24.90 -36.06 1.66
N ARG A 44 25.85 -36.27 2.57
CA ARG A 44 26.60 -35.19 3.24
C ARG A 44 25.71 -34.15 3.95
N VAL A 45 24.63 -34.58 4.59
CA VAL A 45 23.81 -33.70 5.44
C VAL A 45 24.54 -33.54 6.77
N GLU A 46 24.87 -32.30 7.13
CA GLU A 46 25.56 -31.99 8.37
C GLU A 46 24.54 -31.79 9.50
N ILE A 47 24.60 -32.61 10.54
CA ILE A 47 23.72 -32.53 11.70
C ILE A 47 24.43 -31.76 12.82
N ILE A 48 23.94 -30.56 13.13
CA ILE A 48 24.40 -29.74 14.25
C ILE A 48 23.51 -29.99 15.46
N SER A 49 24.09 -30.40 16.59
CA SER A 49 23.33 -30.59 17.83
C SER A 49 24.20 -30.39 19.07
N ILE A 50 23.57 -29.91 20.15
CA ILE A 50 24.18 -29.76 21.47
C ILE A 50 23.77 -30.95 22.31
N LEU A 51 24.75 -31.73 22.78
CA LEU A 51 24.50 -32.91 23.62
C LEU A 51 23.39 -33.81 23.04
N PRO A 52 23.57 -34.38 21.83
CA PRO A 52 22.63 -35.34 21.28
C PRO A 52 22.61 -36.60 22.15
N LEU A 53 21.47 -36.91 22.76
CA LEU A 53 21.27 -38.05 23.67
C LEU A 53 20.69 -39.28 22.96
N ASP A 54 20.77 -39.33 21.63
CA ASP A 54 20.47 -40.51 20.83
C ASP A 54 21.60 -40.80 19.84
N ASN A 55 21.53 -41.96 19.19
CA ASN A 55 22.51 -42.41 18.19
C ASN A 55 21.93 -42.42 16.77
N THR A 56 20.84 -41.68 16.50
CA THR A 56 20.11 -41.79 15.24
C THR A 56 21.00 -41.55 14.03
N TYR A 57 21.77 -40.45 14.06
CA TYR A 57 22.65 -40.05 12.95
C TYR A 57 24.09 -40.52 13.11
N THR A 58 24.42 -41.21 14.20
CA THR A 58 25.71 -41.86 14.40
C THR A 58 25.69 -43.36 14.10
N ASP A 59 24.56 -43.91 13.64
CA ASP A 59 24.49 -45.27 13.11
C ASP A 59 25.46 -45.42 11.92
N PRO A 60 26.42 -46.37 11.97
CA PRO A 60 27.39 -46.59 10.88
C PRO A 60 26.75 -46.84 9.50
N LYS A 61 25.49 -47.31 9.45
CA LYS A 61 24.75 -47.51 8.19
C LYS A 61 24.38 -46.20 7.50
N LEU A 62 24.37 -45.09 8.23
CA LEU A 62 23.93 -43.79 7.75
C LEU A 62 25.08 -42.81 7.46
N LYS A 63 26.33 -43.25 7.64
CA LYS A 63 27.54 -42.42 7.53
C LYS A 63 27.74 -41.71 6.18
N ASP A 64 27.21 -42.29 5.09
CA ASP A 64 27.31 -41.70 3.75
C ASP A 64 26.28 -40.57 3.55
N SER A 65 25.26 -40.54 4.40
CA SER A 65 24.11 -39.63 4.31
C SER A 65 24.22 -38.48 5.31
N PHE A 66 24.62 -38.77 6.55
CA PHE A 66 24.67 -37.81 7.64
C PHE A 66 26.06 -37.74 8.27
N PHE A 67 26.47 -36.53 8.63
CA PHE A 67 27.69 -36.27 9.39
C PHE A 67 27.34 -35.42 10.61
N VAL A 68 27.58 -35.94 11.81
CA VAL A 68 27.26 -35.21 13.05
C VAL A 68 28.41 -34.27 13.39
N ASN A 69 28.12 -32.98 13.52
CA ASN A 69 29.06 -31.98 14.01
C ASN A 69 28.50 -31.36 15.30
N SER A 70 28.96 -31.89 16.43
CA SER A 70 28.36 -31.61 17.72
C SER A 70 28.96 -30.36 18.37
N LEU A 71 28.12 -29.51 18.94
CA LEU A 71 28.54 -28.37 19.76
C LEU A 71 28.82 -28.78 21.21
N PHE A 72 28.34 -29.94 21.64
CA PHE A 72 28.65 -30.52 22.96
C PHE A 72 28.60 -32.05 22.87
N ALA A 73 29.77 -32.71 22.90
CA ALA A 73 29.86 -34.14 22.63
C ALA A 73 29.28 -35.01 23.76
N SER A 74 28.23 -35.77 23.45
CA SER A 74 27.62 -36.77 24.33
C SER A 74 28.35 -38.13 24.28
N GLY A 75 27.97 -39.07 25.16
CA GLY A 75 28.49 -40.44 25.13
C GLY A 75 28.21 -41.18 23.81
N PHE A 76 27.19 -40.79 23.05
CA PHE A 76 26.85 -41.40 21.75
C PHE A 76 27.68 -40.87 20.58
N VAL A 77 28.27 -39.68 20.72
CA VAL A 77 29.03 -39.02 19.64
C VAL A 77 30.54 -39.09 19.88
N ARG A 78 30.99 -39.17 21.15
CA ARG A 78 32.43 -39.26 21.47
C ARG A 78 33.17 -40.41 20.75
N PRO A 79 32.64 -41.64 20.65
CA PRO A 79 33.30 -42.70 19.88
C PRO A 79 33.43 -42.35 18.40
N CYS A 80 32.39 -41.74 17.81
CA CYS A 80 32.38 -41.33 16.41
C CYS A 80 33.32 -40.15 16.12
N ILE A 81 33.56 -39.28 17.11
CA ILE A 81 34.61 -38.25 17.01
C ILE A 81 35.99 -38.92 17.02
N ALA A 82 36.19 -39.95 17.85
CA ALA A 82 37.47 -40.65 17.95
C ALA A 82 37.82 -41.47 16.70
N ASP A 83 36.83 -42.03 16.01
CA ASP A 83 37.02 -42.79 14.77
C ASP A 83 36.88 -41.95 13.47
N GLY A 84 36.60 -40.65 13.61
CA GLY A 84 36.53 -39.68 12.50
C GLY A 84 35.20 -39.66 11.73
N THR A 85 34.17 -40.37 12.22
CA THR A 85 32.83 -40.38 11.60
C THR A 85 31.90 -39.26 12.09
N ALA A 86 32.34 -38.48 13.09
CA ALA A 86 31.69 -37.25 13.55
C ALA A 86 32.75 -36.18 13.91
N SER A 87 32.30 -34.94 14.13
CA SER A 87 33.15 -33.82 14.54
C SER A 87 32.59 -33.09 15.76
N TYR A 88 33.44 -32.26 16.36
CA TYR A 88 33.11 -31.41 17.49
C TYR A 88 33.50 -29.96 17.19
N ILE A 89 32.58 -29.02 17.37
CA ILE A 89 32.83 -27.58 17.30
C ILE A 89 33.08 -27.06 18.72
N PRO A 90 34.32 -26.67 19.06
CA PRO A 90 34.60 -26.08 20.36
C PRO A 90 34.02 -24.66 20.42
N ALA A 91 33.04 -24.45 21.28
CA ALA A 91 32.49 -23.13 21.59
C ALA A 91 32.07 -23.06 23.06
N PHE A 92 32.19 -21.89 23.68
CA PHE A 92 31.61 -21.69 25.02
C PHE A 92 30.08 -21.69 24.92
N LEU A 93 29.41 -22.32 25.88
CA LEU A 93 27.95 -22.50 25.85
C LEU A 93 27.19 -21.16 25.72
N ASN A 94 27.69 -20.09 26.37
CA ASN A 94 27.13 -18.74 26.29
C ASN A 94 27.42 -18.04 24.94
N GLU A 95 28.38 -18.52 24.15
CA GLU A 95 28.73 -17.97 22.84
C GLU A 95 28.12 -18.78 21.68
N MET A 96 27.61 -19.99 21.93
CA MET A 96 26.96 -20.80 20.90
C MET A 96 25.80 -20.09 20.18
N PRO A 97 24.92 -19.31 20.85
CA PRO A 97 23.96 -18.43 20.17
C PRO A 97 24.57 -17.59 19.05
N ARG A 98 25.71 -16.94 19.35
CA ARG A 98 26.39 -16.02 18.44
C ARG A 98 26.83 -16.71 17.15
N LEU A 99 27.18 -17.99 17.20
CA LEU A 99 27.54 -18.77 16.01
C LEU A 99 26.44 -18.75 14.96
N PHE A 100 25.18 -18.78 15.38
CA PHE A 100 24.04 -18.74 14.47
C PHE A 100 23.57 -17.30 14.21
N ASP A 101 23.52 -16.45 15.24
CA ASP A 101 23.07 -15.07 15.11
C ASP A 101 23.95 -14.22 14.18
N GLU A 102 25.26 -14.44 14.19
CA GLU A 102 26.23 -13.78 13.31
C GLU A 102 26.53 -14.58 12.04
N ASN A 103 25.76 -15.64 11.78
CA ASN A 103 25.89 -16.49 10.59
C ASN A 103 27.29 -17.12 10.41
N ILE A 104 28.02 -17.32 11.51
CA ILE A 104 29.33 -18.00 11.54
C ILE A 104 29.15 -19.50 11.24
N LEU A 105 28.05 -20.09 11.71
CA LEU A 105 27.60 -21.45 11.45
C LEU A 105 26.21 -21.42 10.79
N PRO A 106 26.10 -21.15 9.48
CA PRO A 106 24.81 -21.01 8.79
C PRO A 106 24.01 -22.31 8.80
N LEU A 107 22.70 -22.22 9.03
CA LEU A 107 21.77 -23.35 9.05
C LEU A 107 20.76 -23.26 7.90
N ASP A 108 20.44 -24.40 7.29
CA ASP A 108 19.40 -24.50 6.26
C ASP A 108 18.04 -24.88 6.85
N VAL A 109 18.03 -25.77 7.84
CA VAL A 109 16.82 -26.31 8.47
C VAL A 109 17.05 -26.53 9.97
N ALA A 110 16.03 -26.30 10.80
CA ALA A 110 16.04 -26.65 12.21
C ALA A 110 14.91 -27.65 12.52
N LEU A 111 15.25 -28.77 13.16
CA LEU A 111 14.32 -29.75 13.70
C LEU A 111 14.22 -29.55 15.21
N ILE A 112 13.07 -29.02 15.66
CA ILE A 112 12.85 -28.64 17.05
C ILE A 112 11.60 -29.31 17.62
N GLN A 113 11.60 -29.56 18.92
CA GLN A 113 10.44 -30.00 19.67
C GLN A 113 9.93 -28.86 20.54
N VAL A 114 8.64 -28.58 20.43
CA VAL A 114 7.98 -27.49 21.16
C VAL A 114 6.69 -27.99 21.80
N SER A 115 6.14 -27.25 22.76
CA SER A 115 4.79 -27.51 23.26
C SER A 115 3.76 -27.35 22.14
N PRO A 116 2.55 -27.91 22.29
CA PRO A 116 1.42 -27.47 21.48
C PRO A 116 1.26 -25.94 21.55
N PRO A 117 0.76 -25.30 20.49
CA PRO A 117 0.48 -23.88 20.52
C PRO A 117 -0.56 -23.57 21.60
N ASP A 118 -0.34 -22.49 22.34
CA ASP A 118 -1.37 -21.92 23.21
C ASP A 118 -2.51 -21.29 22.38
N LYS A 119 -3.49 -20.71 23.07
CA LYS A 119 -4.65 -20.05 22.43
C LYS A 119 -4.28 -18.87 21.52
N HIS A 120 -3.03 -18.41 21.57
CA HIS A 120 -2.49 -17.31 20.78
C HIS A 120 -1.47 -17.80 19.73
N GLY A 121 -1.29 -19.12 19.58
CA GLY A 121 -0.38 -19.71 18.61
C GLY A 121 1.08 -19.83 19.08
N TYR A 122 1.40 -19.44 20.31
CA TYR A 122 2.77 -19.54 20.83
C TYR A 122 3.06 -20.95 21.31
N CYS A 123 4.22 -21.48 20.91
CA CYS A 123 4.74 -22.76 21.40
C CYS A 123 5.92 -22.49 22.35
N SER A 124 5.98 -23.21 23.47
CA SER A 124 7.13 -23.19 24.37
C SER A 124 8.25 -24.08 23.80
N LEU A 125 9.49 -23.58 23.82
CA LEU A 125 10.70 -24.34 23.42
C LEU A 125 11.11 -25.42 24.44
N GLY A 126 10.35 -25.58 25.53
CA GLY A 126 10.54 -26.66 26.49
C GLY A 126 11.81 -26.52 27.34
N ILE A 127 12.40 -27.66 27.69
CA ILE A 127 13.45 -27.80 28.72
C ILE A 127 14.88 -27.55 28.24
N ALA A 128 15.07 -27.16 26.97
CA ALA A 128 16.40 -26.95 26.37
C ALA A 128 16.40 -25.72 25.46
N VAL A 129 16.20 -24.53 26.05
CA VAL A 129 15.97 -23.25 25.35
C VAL A 129 17.27 -22.59 24.87
N GLU A 130 18.40 -22.88 25.52
CA GLU A 130 19.62 -22.05 25.52
C GLU A 130 20.21 -21.74 24.14
N VAL A 131 20.07 -22.64 23.15
CA VAL A 131 20.56 -22.41 21.77
C VAL A 131 19.49 -22.60 20.70
N THR A 132 18.41 -23.32 21.04
CA THR A 132 17.28 -23.54 20.13
C THR A 132 16.50 -22.26 19.83
N GLY A 133 16.41 -21.33 20.79
CA GLY A 133 15.76 -20.02 20.55
C GLY A 133 16.48 -19.16 19.51
N VAL A 134 17.77 -19.44 19.28
CA VAL A 134 18.64 -18.65 18.37
C VAL A 134 18.68 -19.29 16.98
N ALA A 135 18.68 -20.63 16.90
CA ALA A 135 18.47 -21.37 15.65
C ALA A 135 17.07 -21.12 15.03
N GLU A 136 16.02 -20.91 15.85
CA GLU A 136 14.69 -20.52 15.35
C GLU A 136 14.69 -19.07 14.82
N ASN A 137 15.40 -18.15 15.48
CA ASN A 137 15.49 -16.74 15.09
C ASN A 137 16.15 -16.51 13.72
N VAL A 138 16.96 -17.44 13.22
CA VAL A 138 17.51 -17.36 11.85
C VAL A 138 16.43 -17.59 10.77
N SER A 139 15.31 -18.24 11.10
CA SER A 139 14.19 -18.47 10.17
C SER A 139 13.06 -17.43 10.23
N LYS A 140 13.10 -16.51 11.22
CA LYS A 140 12.13 -15.40 11.37
C LYS A 140 12.71 -14.01 11.09
N LYS A 141 13.98 -13.92 10.73
CA LYS A 141 14.63 -12.65 10.42
C LYS A 141 14.44 -12.32 8.93
N LEU A 142 13.71 -11.24 8.66
CA LEU A 142 13.89 -10.42 7.45
C LEU A 142 15.34 -9.87 7.45
N ILE A 143 16.34 -10.72 7.18
CA ILE A 143 17.68 -10.25 6.81
C ILE A 143 17.72 -10.30 5.30
N PHE A 144 17.34 -9.19 4.67
CA PHE A 144 17.80 -8.93 3.33
C PHE A 144 19.18 -8.26 3.44
N HIS A 145 20.13 -8.72 2.65
CA HIS A 145 21.39 -8.00 2.46
C HIS A 145 21.16 -6.94 1.38
N GLY A 146 21.22 -5.65 1.73
CA GLY A 146 20.98 -4.54 0.81
C GLY A 146 19.85 -3.61 1.25
N THR A 147 19.41 -2.72 0.37
CA THR A 147 18.22 -1.89 0.59
C THR A 147 16.99 -2.80 0.57
N ILE A 148 16.10 -2.68 1.56
CA ILE A 148 14.84 -3.44 1.63
C ILE A 148 13.73 -2.57 1.08
N PHE A 149 13.07 -3.01 0.03
CA PHE A 149 11.93 -2.28 -0.54
C PHE A 149 10.62 -2.83 0.02
N ILE A 150 9.90 -1.98 0.74
CA ILE A 150 8.62 -2.31 1.37
C ILE A 150 7.52 -1.50 0.71
N ASN A 151 6.52 -2.18 0.13
CA ASN A 151 5.25 -1.53 -0.18
C ASN A 151 4.29 -1.65 1.01
N ILE A 152 3.63 -0.54 1.34
CA ILE A 152 2.61 -0.48 2.37
C ILE A 152 1.28 -0.19 1.70
N VAL A 153 0.26 -0.98 2.04
CA VAL A 153 -1.12 -0.70 1.63
C VAL A 153 -1.59 0.59 2.28
N CYS A 154 -2.33 1.39 1.54
CA CYS A 154 -2.42 2.81 1.77
C CYS A 154 -3.84 3.30 2.06
N CYS A 155 -3.96 4.58 2.42
CA CYS A 155 -5.21 5.19 2.87
C CYS A 155 -5.79 4.50 4.13
N GLY A 156 -7.09 4.20 4.15
CA GLY A 156 -7.80 3.60 5.28
C GLY A 156 -7.33 2.19 5.67
N ALA A 157 -6.60 1.50 4.77
CA ALA A 157 -6.09 0.15 4.98
C ALA A 157 -4.63 0.08 5.46
N THR A 158 -4.02 1.21 5.83
CA THR A 158 -2.66 1.23 6.38
C THR A 158 -2.53 0.24 7.56
N PRO A 159 -1.63 -0.77 7.51
CA PRO A 159 -1.47 -1.79 8.56
C PRO A 159 -0.74 -1.22 9.78
N GLN A 160 -1.43 -0.36 10.53
CA GLN A 160 -0.88 0.46 11.63
C GLN A 160 -0.10 -0.39 12.64
N TYR A 161 -0.60 -1.56 13.02
CA TYR A 161 0.09 -2.42 13.98
C TYR A 161 1.38 -3.03 13.41
N LEU A 162 1.37 -3.52 12.16
CA LEU A 162 2.60 -4.01 11.52
C LEU A 162 3.63 -2.90 11.36
N ASN A 163 3.18 -1.68 11.04
CA ASN A 163 4.08 -0.54 10.94
C ASN A 163 4.80 -0.26 12.27
N ARG A 164 4.04 -0.22 13.37
CA ARG A 164 4.59 -0.06 14.73
C ARG A 164 5.56 -1.18 15.10
N LEU A 165 5.24 -2.43 14.79
CA LEU A 165 6.14 -3.57 15.05
C LEU A 165 7.44 -3.47 14.26
N LEU A 166 7.38 -3.04 13.00
CA LEU A 166 8.58 -2.86 12.20
C LEU A 166 9.43 -1.69 12.72
N ALA A 167 8.79 -0.58 13.10
CA ALA A 167 9.47 0.58 13.67
C ALA A 167 10.16 0.27 15.01
N GLN A 168 9.61 -0.62 15.84
CA GLN A 168 10.26 -1.06 17.08
C GLN A 168 11.60 -1.77 16.84
N ARG A 169 11.82 -2.30 15.64
CA ARG A 169 13.06 -2.97 15.21
C ARG A 169 14.03 -2.02 14.49
N ALA A 170 13.79 -0.72 14.53
CA ALA A 170 14.64 0.27 13.86
C ALA A 170 16.13 0.12 14.22
N ASN A 171 16.46 -0.17 15.48
CA ASN A 171 17.84 -0.41 15.91
C ASN A 171 18.54 -1.54 15.14
N GLU A 172 17.80 -2.54 14.66
CA GLU A 172 18.28 -3.70 13.89
C GLU A 172 18.29 -3.47 12.37
N LEU A 173 17.55 -2.48 11.88
CA LEU A 173 17.26 -2.31 10.45
C LEU A 173 17.97 -1.08 9.89
N ARG A 174 18.57 -1.20 8.71
CA ARG A 174 19.17 -0.06 7.99
C ARG A 174 18.77 -0.12 6.54
N ARG A 175 18.64 1.06 5.91
CA ARG A 175 18.33 1.21 4.48
C ARG A 175 17.02 0.51 4.10
N VAL A 176 15.98 0.68 4.92
CA VAL A 176 14.63 0.23 4.56
C VAL A 176 13.94 1.34 3.80
N GLU A 177 13.65 1.11 2.53
CA GLU A 177 12.87 2.02 1.71
C GLU A 177 11.39 1.66 1.79
N VAL A 178 10.59 2.60 2.27
CA VAL A 178 9.15 2.42 2.48
C VAL A 178 8.40 3.21 1.41
N MET A 179 7.57 2.50 0.65
CA MET A 179 6.82 3.03 -0.49
C MET A 179 5.32 2.86 -0.26
N GLY A 180 4.55 3.88 -0.60
CA GLY A 180 3.10 3.87 -0.48
C GLY A 180 2.47 5.11 -1.11
N ILE A 181 1.17 5.06 -1.33
CA ILE A 181 0.31 6.14 -1.83
C ILE A 181 -0.41 6.79 -0.65
N LEU A 182 -0.22 8.07 -0.35
CA LEU A 182 -0.98 8.74 0.72
C LEU A 182 -0.94 7.99 2.08
N PRO A 183 0.25 7.75 2.66
CA PRO A 183 0.35 7.11 3.98
C PRO A 183 -0.33 8.00 5.03
N LEU A 184 -1.36 7.46 5.71
CA LEU A 184 -2.10 8.17 6.77
C LEU A 184 -1.57 7.86 8.18
N ASP A 185 -0.46 7.15 8.25
CA ASP A 185 0.31 6.85 9.45
C ASP A 185 1.66 7.58 9.37
N ASN A 186 2.09 8.18 10.47
CA ASN A 186 3.33 8.94 10.56
C ASN A 186 4.51 8.11 11.13
N THR A 187 4.32 6.81 11.35
CA THR A 187 5.32 5.92 11.98
C THR A 187 6.71 6.09 11.37
N TYR A 188 6.88 5.97 10.05
CA TYR A 188 8.20 6.07 9.39
C TYR A 188 8.69 7.49 9.13
N THR A 189 7.89 8.50 9.49
CA THR A 189 8.26 9.92 9.38
C THR A 189 8.81 10.47 10.70
N ASP A 190 8.88 9.67 11.77
CA ASP A 190 9.54 10.06 13.01
C ASP A 190 11.05 10.31 12.75
N PRO A 191 11.59 11.51 13.03
CA PRO A 191 13.00 11.83 12.82
C PRO A 191 13.97 10.87 13.51
N LYS A 192 13.56 10.19 14.59
CA LYS A 192 14.38 9.18 15.29
C LYS A 192 14.62 7.92 14.45
N LEU A 193 13.79 7.68 13.44
CA LEU A 193 13.81 6.49 12.61
C LEU A 193 14.56 6.68 11.28
N LYS A 194 15.01 7.91 10.97
CA LYS A 194 15.60 8.29 9.68
C LYS A 194 16.84 7.48 9.27
N ASP A 195 17.59 6.96 10.24
CA ASP A 195 18.80 6.16 9.96
C ASP A 195 18.44 4.73 9.53
N SER A 196 17.19 4.33 9.77
CA SER A 196 16.68 2.98 9.52
C SER A 196 15.73 2.94 8.33
N PHE A 197 14.83 3.93 8.24
CA PHE A 197 13.77 4.00 7.24
C PHE A 197 13.90 5.27 6.39
N PHE A 198 13.66 5.12 5.09
CA PHE A 198 13.54 6.20 4.14
C PHE A 198 12.19 6.07 3.42
N VAL A 199 11.34 7.08 3.51
CA VAL A 199 10.04 7.05 2.83
C VAL A 199 10.22 7.55 1.40
N ASN A 200 9.95 6.71 0.40
CA ASN A 200 9.92 7.09 -1.00
C ASN A 200 8.48 7.01 -1.52
N SER A 201 7.78 8.13 -1.38
CA SER A 201 6.32 8.17 -1.55
C SER A 201 5.91 8.20 -3.02
N LEU A 202 4.85 7.47 -3.35
CA LEU A 202 4.16 7.55 -4.64
C LEU A 202 3.06 8.63 -4.64
N PHE A 203 2.67 9.10 -3.45
CA PHE A 203 1.76 10.24 -3.27
C PHE A 203 1.95 10.83 -1.86
N ALA A 204 2.39 12.07 -1.73
CA ALA A 204 2.71 12.66 -0.44
C ALA A 204 1.44 12.98 0.40
N SER A 205 1.46 12.53 1.65
CA SER A 205 0.49 12.94 2.68
C SER A 205 1.02 14.11 3.50
N ALA A 206 0.18 14.67 4.37
CA ALA A 206 0.59 15.75 5.28
C ALA A 206 1.82 15.39 6.13
N PHE A 207 1.98 14.12 6.49
CA PHE A 207 3.11 13.62 7.30
C PHE A 207 4.43 13.56 6.52
N VAL A 208 4.38 13.37 5.21
CA VAL A 208 5.57 13.17 4.38
C VAL A 208 6.10 14.49 3.80
N ARG A 209 5.26 15.53 3.69
CA ARG A 209 5.63 16.84 3.11
C ARG A 209 6.87 17.46 3.75
N SER A 210 6.91 17.53 5.08
CA SER A 210 8.06 18.08 5.81
C SER A 210 9.31 17.21 5.63
N CYS A 211 9.14 15.89 5.62
CA CYS A 211 10.26 14.97 5.42
C CYS A 211 10.89 15.11 4.03
N ILE A 212 10.08 15.34 2.98
CA ILE A 212 10.58 15.62 1.62
C ILE A 212 11.35 16.95 1.60
N ALA A 213 10.78 18.00 2.21
CA ALA A 213 11.44 19.31 2.29
C ALA A 213 12.79 19.25 3.02
N ASP A 214 12.89 18.42 4.06
CA ASP A 214 14.09 18.25 4.88
C ASP A 214 15.06 17.18 4.31
N GLY A 215 14.74 16.55 3.17
CA GLY A 215 15.58 15.54 2.51
C GLY A 215 15.63 14.18 3.21
N THR A 216 14.70 13.92 4.13
CA THR A 216 14.58 12.64 4.88
C THR A 216 13.55 11.68 4.27
N ALA A 217 12.84 12.13 3.25
CA ALA A 217 11.97 11.35 2.38
C ALA A 217 12.11 11.85 0.94
N SER A 218 11.56 11.10 -0.02
CA SER A 218 11.47 11.50 -1.42
C SER A 218 10.09 11.19 -2.01
N TYR A 219 9.88 11.61 -3.25
CA TYR A 219 8.68 11.41 -4.03
C TYR A 219 9.02 10.87 -5.42
N ILE A 220 8.33 9.82 -5.83
CA ILE A 220 8.40 9.27 -7.19
C ILE A 220 7.19 9.79 -7.99
N PRO A 221 7.40 10.66 -8.98
CA PRO A 221 6.32 11.09 -9.86
C PRO A 221 5.90 9.96 -10.80
N ALA A 222 4.66 9.50 -10.66
CA ALA A 222 4.03 8.56 -11.56
C ALA A 222 2.52 8.79 -11.61
N PHE A 223 1.89 8.50 -12.75
CA PHE A 223 0.42 8.43 -12.81
C PHE A 223 -0.05 7.23 -11.99
N LEU A 224 -1.15 7.40 -11.27
CA LEU A 224 -1.68 6.33 -10.42
C LEU A 224 -2.01 5.06 -11.23
N SER A 225 -2.51 5.22 -12.46
CA SER A 225 -2.77 4.13 -13.40
C SER A 225 -1.50 3.36 -13.84
N GLU A 226 -0.33 4.00 -13.80
CA GLU A 226 0.96 3.41 -14.21
C GLU A 226 1.71 2.75 -13.05
N MET A 227 1.37 3.08 -11.80
CA MET A 227 2.07 2.53 -10.64
C MET A 227 2.07 0.99 -10.56
N PRO A 228 0.98 0.26 -10.90
CA PRO A 228 1.03 -1.20 -11.00
C PRO A 228 2.14 -1.69 -11.93
N ARG A 229 2.32 -1.02 -13.07
CA ARG A 229 3.33 -1.37 -14.08
C ARG A 229 4.75 -1.17 -13.58
N LEU A 230 4.98 -0.18 -12.70
CA LEU A 230 6.30 0.02 -12.09
C LEU A 230 6.74 -1.20 -11.28
N PHE A 231 5.80 -1.89 -10.64
CA PHE A 231 6.05 -3.14 -9.94
C PHE A 231 6.10 -4.34 -10.90
N ASP A 232 5.13 -4.46 -11.82
CA ASP A 232 5.05 -5.59 -12.75
C ASP A 232 6.26 -5.66 -13.71
N GLU A 233 6.86 -4.52 -14.09
CA GLU A 233 8.09 -4.45 -14.90
C GLU A 233 9.37 -4.42 -14.05
N ASN A 234 9.25 -4.56 -12.72
CA ASN A 234 10.37 -4.53 -11.77
C ASN A 234 11.24 -3.26 -11.89
N ILE A 235 10.64 -2.12 -12.30
CA ILE A 235 11.26 -0.79 -12.25
C ILE A 235 11.42 -0.36 -10.79
N LEU A 236 10.40 -0.65 -9.98
CA LEU A 236 10.43 -0.53 -8.52
C LEU A 236 10.39 -1.94 -7.93
N PRO A 237 11.55 -2.51 -7.51
CA PRO A 237 11.58 -3.84 -6.92
C PRO A 237 10.84 -3.86 -5.58
N LEU A 238 10.18 -4.99 -5.27
CA LEU A 238 9.48 -5.18 -4.00
C LEU A 238 9.99 -6.43 -3.28
N ASP A 239 10.61 -6.25 -2.12
CA ASP A 239 11.01 -7.35 -1.27
C ASP A 239 9.86 -7.80 -0.36
N VAL A 240 9.12 -6.84 0.18
CA VAL A 240 8.03 -7.08 1.13
C VAL A 240 6.81 -6.25 0.79
N ALA A 241 5.62 -6.86 0.86
CA ALA A 241 4.34 -6.16 0.90
C ALA A 241 3.74 -6.30 2.32
N LEU A 242 3.50 -5.16 2.97
CA LEU A 242 2.74 -5.09 4.23
C LEU A 242 1.29 -4.74 3.92
N ILE A 243 0.40 -5.68 4.17
CA ILE A 243 -1.03 -5.55 3.86
C ILE A 243 -1.89 -5.61 5.12
N GLN A 244 -3.09 -5.09 5.04
CA GLN A 244 -4.15 -5.30 6.02
C GLN A 244 -5.35 -5.95 5.35
N VAL A 245 -5.94 -6.95 5.98
CA VAL A 245 -7.02 -7.74 5.40
C VAL A 245 -8.10 -8.09 6.43
N SER A 246 -9.30 -8.41 5.95
CA SER A 246 -10.35 -9.04 6.76
C SER A 246 -9.94 -10.46 7.20
N PRO A 247 -10.61 -11.03 8.21
CA PRO A 247 -10.50 -12.47 8.49
C PRO A 247 -10.83 -13.32 7.24
N PRO A 248 -10.21 -14.51 7.11
CA PRO A 248 -10.54 -15.42 6.02
C PRO A 248 -11.98 -15.92 6.15
N ASP A 249 -12.68 -16.03 5.03
CA ASP A 249 -13.97 -16.71 4.96
C ASP A 249 -13.81 -18.24 5.04
N LYS A 250 -14.94 -18.97 4.96
CA LYS A 250 -14.97 -20.44 4.99
C LYS A 250 -14.18 -21.12 3.88
N HIS A 251 -13.80 -20.38 2.83
CA HIS A 251 -13.01 -20.85 1.71
C HIS A 251 -11.54 -20.41 1.79
N GLY A 252 -11.14 -19.77 2.89
CA GLY A 252 -9.76 -19.30 3.10
C GLY A 252 -9.44 -17.97 2.42
N TYR A 253 -10.45 -17.22 1.94
CA TYR A 253 -10.23 -15.91 1.32
C TYR A 253 -10.40 -14.79 2.32
N CYS A 254 -9.33 -14.03 2.51
CA CYS A 254 -9.37 -12.70 3.14
C CYS A 254 -9.76 -11.65 2.07
N SER A 255 -10.10 -10.44 2.50
CA SER A 255 -10.33 -9.28 1.63
C SER A 255 -9.38 -8.15 1.98
N LEU A 256 -8.75 -7.53 0.97
CA LEU A 256 -8.04 -6.25 1.08
C LEU A 256 -8.93 -5.08 1.53
N GLY A 257 -10.25 -5.28 1.47
CA GLY A 257 -11.25 -4.35 1.94
C GLY A 257 -11.19 -3.00 1.24
N VAL A 258 -10.88 -1.96 2.01
CA VAL A 258 -11.03 -0.56 1.57
C VAL A 258 -9.99 -0.09 0.57
N SER A 259 -8.88 -0.81 0.35
CA SER A 259 -7.83 -0.38 -0.59
C SER A 259 -7.37 -1.52 -1.50
N VAL A 260 -7.45 -1.30 -2.82
CA VAL A 260 -6.91 -2.20 -3.85
C VAL A 260 -5.76 -1.53 -4.60
N GLU A 261 -5.95 -0.27 -5.02
CA GLU A 261 -4.94 0.62 -5.61
C GLU A 261 -3.83 -0.14 -6.37
N THR A 262 -2.61 -0.07 -5.85
CA THR A 262 -1.43 -0.80 -6.33
C THR A 262 -1.16 -2.06 -5.51
N THR A 263 -1.94 -2.33 -4.46
CA THR A 263 -1.77 -3.49 -3.57
C THR A 263 -1.85 -4.80 -4.34
N ARG A 264 -2.67 -4.89 -5.38
CA ARG A 264 -2.73 -6.10 -6.21
C ARG A 264 -1.45 -6.33 -6.99
N ALA A 265 -0.83 -5.28 -7.50
CA ALA A 265 0.50 -5.37 -8.09
C ALA A 265 1.57 -5.71 -7.04
N ALA A 266 1.48 -5.13 -5.83
CA ALA A 266 2.38 -5.49 -4.74
C ALA A 266 2.29 -6.98 -4.36
N LEU A 267 1.08 -7.54 -4.25
CA LEU A 267 0.87 -8.97 -3.97
C LEU A 267 1.43 -9.89 -5.07
N ARG A 268 1.45 -9.45 -6.33
CA ARG A 268 2.01 -10.24 -7.44
C ARG A 268 3.54 -10.24 -7.44
N ASN A 269 4.15 -9.13 -7.06
CA ASN A 269 5.57 -8.88 -7.29
C ASN A 269 6.44 -8.95 -6.03
N ALA A 270 5.87 -8.80 -4.84
CA ALA A 270 6.63 -8.88 -3.60
C ALA A 270 7.16 -10.30 -3.35
N LYS A 271 8.42 -10.40 -2.92
CA LYS A 271 9.03 -11.69 -2.54
C LYS A 271 8.39 -12.27 -1.27
N LYS A 272 7.89 -11.40 -0.39
CA LYS A 272 7.22 -11.74 0.86
C LYS A 272 5.98 -10.89 1.10
N ILE A 273 4.91 -11.52 1.58
CA ILE A 273 3.64 -10.86 1.90
C ILE A 273 3.35 -11.07 3.38
N PHE A 274 3.27 -9.97 4.13
CA PHE A 274 2.87 -10.00 5.54
C PHE A 274 1.56 -9.27 5.74
N ALA A 275 0.63 -9.92 6.45
CA ALA A 275 -0.71 -9.40 6.63
C ALA A 275 -1.05 -9.11 8.10
N GLN A 276 -1.68 -7.98 8.33
CA GLN A 276 -2.48 -7.74 9.53
C GLN A 276 -3.91 -8.17 9.25
N ILE A 277 -4.37 -9.22 9.94
CA ILE A 277 -5.77 -9.64 9.90
C ILE A 277 -6.53 -8.82 10.95
N ASN A 278 -7.49 -8.03 10.49
CA ASN A 278 -8.28 -7.11 11.33
C ASN A 278 -9.78 -7.31 11.06
N ARG A 279 -10.56 -7.66 12.09
CA ARG A 279 -12.02 -7.83 11.99
C ARG A 279 -12.77 -6.55 11.63
N ASN A 280 -12.15 -5.39 11.85
CA ASN A 280 -12.71 -4.10 11.45
C ASN A 280 -12.55 -3.81 9.95
N MET A 281 -11.73 -4.57 9.23
CA MET A 281 -11.59 -4.47 7.78
C MET A 281 -12.81 -5.05 7.07
N PRO A 282 -13.59 -4.25 6.32
CA PRO A 282 -14.78 -4.75 5.63
C PRO A 282 -14.40 -5.69 4.48
N ARG A 283 -15.25 -6.70 4.25
CA ARG A 283 -15.14 -7.61 3.11
C ARG A 283 -15.75 -6.96 1.86
N VAL A 284 -15.03 -6.03 1.25
CA VAL A 284 -15.47 -5.35 0.01
C VAL A 284 -15.29 -6.30 -1.18
N HIS A 285 -16.20 -6.25 -2.17
CA HIS A 285 -16.17 -7.10 -3.36
C HIS A 285 -15.21 -6.52 -4.43
N GLY A 286 -14.93 -7.30 -5.48
CA GLY A 286 -14.05 -6.91 -6.60
C GLY A 286 -12.69 -7.60 -6.55
N ASP A 287 -11.63 -6.88 -6.91
CA ASP A 287 -10.23 -7.36 -6.95
C ASP A 287 -9.60 -7.41 -5.54
N THR A 288 -10.40 -7.52 -4.50
CA THR A 288 -9.98 -7.45 -3.10
C THR A 288 -9.57 -8.79 -2.52
N PHE A 289 -10.02 -9.90 -3.10
CA PHE A 289 -9.85 -11.21 -2.46
C PHE A 289 -8.41 -11.74 -2.58
N VAL A 290 -7.86 -12.16 -1.44
CA VAL A 290 -6.55 -12.81 -1.32
C VAL A 290 -6.71 -14.09 -0.51
N HIS A 291 -6.27 -15.22 -1.05
CA HIS A 291 -6.34 -16.49 -0.33
C HIS A 291 -5.23 -16.53 0.74
N ILE A 292 -5.51 -17.03 1.93
CA ILE A 292 -4.57 -17.04 3.07
C ILE A 292 -3.23 -17.75 2.73
N ASN A 293 -3.26 -18.77 1.88
CA ASN A 293 -2.05 -19.45 1.39
C ASN A 293 -1.12 -18.56 0.52
N GLN A 294 -1.56 -17.39 0.06
CA GLN A 294 -0.72 -16.40 -0.63
C GLN A 294 0.01 -15.47 0.36
N ILE A 295 -0.30 -15.55 1.66
CA ILE A 295 0.30 -14.72 2.70
C ILE A 295 1.40 -15.53 3.38
N ASP A 296 2.64 -15.02 3.39
CA ASP A 296 3.79 -15.72 3.98
C ASP A 296 3.74 -15.76 5.51
N ALA A 297 3.29 -14.67 6.13
CA ALA A 297 3.06 -14.59 7.58
C ALA A 297 1.99 -13.56 7.91
N TYR A 298 1.28 -13.75 9.03
CA TYR A 298 0.26 -12.81 9.46
C TYR A 298 0.22 -12.65 10.97
N VAL A 299 -0.36 -11.53 11.39
CA VAL A 299 -0.75 -11.28 12.78
C VAL A 299 -2.23 -10.95 12.83
N GLU A 300 -2.94 -11.50 13.80
CA GLU A 300 -4.32 -11.12 14.09
C GLU A 300 -4.28 -9.97 15.10
N TYR A 301 -4.72 -8.79 14.68
CA TYR A 301 -4.78 -7.60 15.53
C TYR A 301 -5.92 -6.69 15.11
N ASP A 302 -6.94 -6.63 15.97
CA ASP A 302 -8.11 -5.78 15.77
C ASP A 302 -7.82 -4.36 16.26
N GLU A 303 -7.91 -3.40 15.34
CA GLU A 303 -7.89 -1.97 15.66
C GLU A 303 -8.82 -1.20 14.72
N PRO A 304 -9.32 -0.02 15.11
CA PRO A 304 -10.09 0.81 14.19
C PRO A 304 -9.29 1.10 12.92
N LEU A 305 -9.96 1.03 11.77
CA LEU A 305 -9.39 1.56 10.53
C LEU A 305 -9.23 3.07 10.65
N ILE A 306 -8.30 3.63 9.88
CA ILE A 306 -8.12 5.08 9.82
C ILE A 306 -9.38 5.69 9.19
N GLU A 307 -9.99 6.63 9.91
CA GLU A 307 -11.16 7.37 9.45
C GLU A 307 -10.78 8.79 9.05
N LEU A 308 -11.51 9.35 8.08
CA LEU A 308 -11.35 10.74 7.69
C LEU A 308 -12.71 11.38 7.45
N ASP A 309 -12.98 12.47 8.17
CA ASP A 309 -14.22 13.23 8.10
C ASP A 309 -13.94 14.66 7.59
N TYR A 310 -14.28 14.89 6.31
CA TYR A 310 -14.16 16.21 5.66
C TYR A 310 -15.37 17.13 5.92
N SER A 311 -16.34 16.71 6.73
CA SER A 311 -17.55 17.50 6.98
C SER A 311 -17.32 18.70 7.92
N LYS A 312 -16.20 18.69 8.65
CA LYS A 312 -15.80 19.74 9.58
C LYS A 312 -14.93 20.75 8.82
N GLU A 313 -15.32 22.03 8.84
CA GLU A 313 -14.60 23.16 8.22
C GLU A 313 -14.87 23.42 6.71
N ILE A 314 -16.14 23.42 6.31
CA ILE A 314 -16.53 23.87 4.95
C ILE A 314 -16.71 25.39 4.91
N SER A 315 -15.94 26.08 4.07
CA SER A 315 -16.07 27.51 3.77
C SER A 315 -17.22 27.83 2.81
N ASP A 316 -17.68 29.09 2.81
CA ASP A 316 -18.74 29.55 1.89
C ASP A 316 -18.32 29.45 0.41
N ALA A 317 -17.05 29.72 0.11
CA ALA A 317 -16.50 29.58 -1.24
C ALA A 317 -16.66 28.13 -1.74
N GLU A 318 -16.33 27.14 -0.91
CA GLU A 318 -16.45 25.72 -1.27
C GLU A 318 -17.91 25.30 -1.45
N ARG A 319 -18.84 25.82 -0.64
CA ARG A 319 -20.29 25.58 -0.82
C ARG A 319 -20.78 26.13 -2.16
N ILE A 320 -20.36 27.34 -2.52
CA ILE A 320 -20.74 27.97 -3.79
C ILE A 320 -20.16 27.17 -4.96
N ILE A 321 -18.89 26.78 -4.88
CA ILE A 321 -18.26 25.90 -5.88
C ILE A 321 -19.04 24.59 -6.03
N GLY A 322 -19.40 23.94 -4.92
CA GLY A 322 -20.18 22.71 -4.92
C GLY A 322 -21.50 22.84 -5.69
N LYS A 323 -22.25 23.92 -5.44
CA LYS A 323 -23.50 24.22 -6.16
C LYS A 323 -23.27 24.46 -7.66
N ARG A 324 -22.27 25.26 -8.02
CA ARG A 324 -21.93 25.55 -9.42
C ARG A 324 -21.53 24.29 -10.19
N VAL A 325 -20.77 23.40 -9.56
CA VAL A 325 -20.40 22.12 -10.18
C VAL A 325 -21.64 21.24 -10.36
N ALA A 326 -22.54 21.18 -9.36
CA ALA A 326 -23.79 20.44 -9.48
C ALA A 326 -24.65 20.95 -10.65
N GLU A 327 -24.70 22.27 -10.91
CA GLU A 327 -25.39 22.84 -12.08
C GLU A 327 -24.79 22.40 -13.44
N LEU A 328 -23.52 21.94 -13.46
CA LEU A 328 -22.88 21.38 -14.65
C LEU A 328 -23.16 19.89 -14.83
N ILE A 329 -23.72 19.20 -13.83
CA ILE A 329 -23.93 17.77 -13.86
C ILE A 329 -25.34 17.48 -14.38
N ASP A 330 -25.44 16.63 -15.39
CA ASP A 330 -26.73 16.24 -15.93
C ASP A 330 -27.23 14.98 -15.22
N ASP A 331 -28.55 14.77 -15.18
CA ASP A 331 -29.11 13.47 -14.80
C ASP A 331 -28.51 12.35 -15.67
N GLY A 332 -28.25 11.20 -15.04
CA GLY A 332 -27.59 10.08 -15.67
C GLY A 332 -26.07 10.23 -15.88
N SER A 333 -25.44 11.29 -15.36
CA SER A 333 -23.97 11.45 -15.40
C SER A 333 -23.23 10.37 -14.60
N THR A 334 -22.03 10.03 -15.06
CA THR A 334 -21.08 9.20 -14.31
C THR A 334 -20.06 10.11 -13.64
N LEU A 335 -19.83 9.95 -12.34
CA LEU A 335 -19.00 10.85 -11.55
C LEU A 335 -17.72 10.16 -11.11
N GLN A 336 -16.61 10.91 -11.23
CA GLN A 336 -15.41 10.75 -10.42
C GLN A 336 -15.24 12.03 -9.60
N LEU A 337 -14.95 11.85 -8.31
CA LEU A 337 -14.63 12.96 -7.42
C LEU A 337 -13.37 12.62 -6.63
N GLY A 338 -12.55 13.64 -6.37
CA GLY A 338 -11.38 13.52 -5.52
C GLY A 338 -11.69 13.59 -4.02
N ILE A 339 -10.63 13.78 -3.24
CA ILE A 339 -10.66 13.95 -1.79
C ILE A 339 -10.93 15.41 -1.40
N GLY A 340 -11.68 15.63 -0.32
CA GLY A 340 -11.74 16.92 0.38
C GLY A 340 -13.12 17.55 0.50
N THR A 341 -13.13 18.75 1.04
CA THR A 341 -14.33 19.56 1.33
C THR A 341 -15.15 19.91 0.10
N ILE A 342 -14.52 20.24 -1.04
CA ILE A 342 -15.24 20.60 -2.27
C ILE A 342 -15.99 19.41 -2.87
N PRO A 343 -15.38 18.23 -3.10
CA PRO A 343 -16.10 17.00 -3.48
C PRO A 343 -17.33 16.72 -2.62
N ASP A 344 -17.23 16.85 -1.29
CA ASP A 344 -18.36 16.69 -0.38
C ASP A 344 -19.45 17.75 -0.59
N CYS A 345 -19.07 19.01 -0.87
CA CYS A 345 -20.03 20.07 -1.21
C CYS A 345 -20.76 19.78 -2.53
N VAL A 346 -20.05 19.20 -3.51
CA VAL A 346 -20.67 18.75 -4.77
C VAL A 346 -21.68 17.65 -4.48
N LEU A 347 -21.27 16.59 -3.77
CA LEU A 347 -22.14 15.46 -3.43
C LEU A 347 -23.40 15.90 -2.68
N LYS A 348 -23.28 16.81 -1.70
CA LYS A 348 -24.44 17.41 -1.00
C LYS A 348 -25.35 18.23 -1.90
N SER A 349 -24.81 18.82 -2.97
CA SER A 349 -25.59 19.61 -3.94
C SER A 349 -26.25 18.73 -5.01
N LEU A 350 -25.93 17.43 -5.04
CA LEU A 350 -26.46 16.48 -6.03
C LEU A 350 -27.71 15.73 -5.58
N GLU A 351 -28.24 15.96 -4.38
CA GLU A 351 -29.35 15.17 -3.80
C GLU A 351 -30.65 15.18 -4.61
N ASN A 352 -30.84 16.18 -5.48
CA ASN A 352 -32.02 16.27 -6.36
C ASN A 352 -31.79 15.70 -7.78
N HIS A 353 -30.58 15.26 -8.08
CA HIS A 353 -30.27 14.62 -9.36
C HIS A 353 -30.82 13.19 -9.40
N LYS A 354 -30.90 12.62 -10.60
CA LYS A 354 -31.46 11.30 -10.83
C LYS A 354 -30.51 10.42 -11.61
N ASP A 355 -30.52 9.15 -11.23
CA ASP A 355 -29.83 8.07 -11.92
C ASP A 355 -28.33 8.31 -12.14
N LEU A 356 -27.69 8.97 -11.19
CA LEU A 356 -26.25 9.18 -11.21
C LEU A 356 -25.51 7.85 -11.12
N SER A 357 -24.29 7.86 -11.61
CA SER A 357 -23.39 6.71 -11.63
C SER A 357 -22.04 7.09 -11.01
N ILE A 358 -21.34 6.13 -10.42
CA ILE A 358 -20.03 6.32 -9.79
C ILE A 358 -19.02 5.39 -10.46
N ALA A 359 -18.00 5.99 -11.05
CA ALA A 359 -16.78 5.34 -11.51
C ALA A 359 -15.62 6.25 -11.15
N SER A 360 -15.10 6.07 -9.93
CA SER A 360 -14.20 7.02 -9.28
C SER A 360 -12.89 6.34 -8.90
N GLU A 361 -11.87 7.14 -8.60
CA GLU A 361 -10.69 6.62 -7.90
C GLU A 361 -11.08 6.25 -6.47
N MET A 362 -11.71 7.19 -5.77
CA MET A 362 -12.12 7.07 -4.37
C MET A 362 -13.64 7.16 -4.20
N VAL A 363 -14.16 6.46 -3.19
CA VAL A 363 -15.50 6.65 -2.63
C VAL A 363 -15.43 7.17 -1.19
N SER A 364 -16.25 8.17 -0.87
CA SER A 364 -16.44 8.79 0.47
C SER A 364 -17.88 8.66 0.97
N ASP A 365 -18.14 9.10 2.21
CA ASP A 365 -19.46 9.10 2.86
C ASP A 365 -20.56 9.80 2.05
N GLY A 366 -20.21 10.83 1.27
CA GLY A 366 -21.17 11.55 0.42
C GLY A 366 -21.75 10.65 -0.67
N VAL A 367 -20.95 9.74 -1.24
CA VAL A 367 -21.42 8.77 -2.24
C VAL A 367 -22.37 7.76 -1.60
N MET A 368 -22.03 7.23 -0.41
CA MET A 368 -22.92 6.36 0.37
C MET A 368 -24.29 7.03 0.57
N THR A 369 -24.30 8.29 1.02
CA THR A 369 -25.54 9.06 1.24
C THR A 369 -26.39 9.17 -0.02
N LEU A 370 -25.78 9.43 -1.19
CA LEU A 370 -26.51 9.49 -2.46
C LEU A 370 -27.01 8.11 -2.92
N MET A 371 -26.29 7.03 -2.62
CA MET A 371 -26.76 5.67 -2.89
C MET A 371 -27.96 5.30 -2.03
N GLU A 372 -27.93 5.61 -0.73
CA GLU A 372 -29.06 5.38 0.20
C GLU A 372 -30.31 6.15 -0.20
N LYS A 373 -30.14 7.39 -0.70
CA LYS A 373 -31.23 8.21 -1.24
C LYS A 373 -31.75 7.76 -2.61
N GLY A 374 -31.12 6.78 -3.24
CA GLY A 374 -31.48 6.32 -4.59
C GLY A 374 -31.13 7.29 -5.72
N VAL A 375 -30.32 8.31 -5.42
CA VAL A 375 -29.80 9.28 -6.42
C VAL A 375 -28.75 8.61 -7.30
N VAL A 376 -27.86 7.83 -6.68
CA VAL A 376 -26.88 7.00 -7.40
C VAL A 376 -27.49 5.62 -7.65
N THR A 377 -27.76 5.31 -8.92
CA THR A 377 -28.32 4.01 -9.33
C THR A 377 -27.37 3.21 -10.22
N ASN A 378 -26.33 3.85 -10.77
CA ASN A 378 -25.35 3.23 -11.67
C ASN A 378 -25.93 2.60 -12.95
N ARG A 379 -27.22 2.82 -13.26
CA ARG A 379 -27.93 2.07 -14.31
C ARG A 379 -27.46 2.39 -15.73
N TYR A 380 -26.87 3.57 -15.94
CA TYR A 380 -26.41 4.03 -17.25
C TYR A 380 -24.92 3.76 -17.52
N LYS A 381 -24.17 3.23 -16.53
CA LYS A 381 -22.79 2.78 -16.75
C LYS A 381 -22.74 1.70 -17.81
N LYS A 382 -21.70 1.75 -18.65
CA LYS A 382 -21.42 0.68 -19.62
C LYS A 382 -20.47 -0.38 -19.07
N PHE A 383 -19.67 0.01 -18.08
CA PHE A 383 -18.76 -0.86 -17.35
C PHE A 383 -19.34 -1.09 -15.95
N HIS A 384 -19.63 -2.33 -15.57
CA HIS A 384 -20.34 -2.69 -14.32
C HIS A 384 -21.65 -1.90 -14.09
N PRO A 385 -22.68 -2.10 -14.95
CA PRO A 385 -23.99 -1.46 -14.76
C PRO A 385 -24.61 -1.83 -13.41
N GLY A 386 -25.18 -0.84 -12.73
CA GLY A 386 -25.82 -1.02 -11.42
C GLY A 386 -24.87 -1.07 -10.22
N ILE A 387 -23.55 -0.97 -10.45
CA ILE A 387 -22.52 -1.13 -9.41
C ILE A 387 -21.64 0.12 -9.34
N THR A 388 -21.40 0.61 -8.11
CA THR A 388 -20.41 1.66 -7.82
C THR A 388 -19.02 1.04 -7.89
N THR A 389 -18.12 1.63 -8.68
CA THR A 389 -16.74 1.14 -8.85
C THR A 389 -15.75 2.18 -8.36
N CYS A 390 -14.78 1.74 -7.56
CA CYS A 390 -13.64 2.53 -7.12
C CYS A 390 -12.37 1.68 -6.98
N THR A 391 -11.22 2.30 -6.67
CA THR A 391 -9.99 1.55 -6.34
C THR A 391 -9.63 1.63 -4.86
N PHE A 392 -10.13 2.66 -4.16
CA PHE A 392 -10.12 2.72 -2.70
C PHE A 392 -11.31 3.47 -2.10
N ILE A 393 -11.50 3.29 -0.79
CA ILE A 393 -12.60 3.82 0.01
C ILE A 393 -11.98 4.47 1.25
N LEU A 394 -12.35 5.71 1.53
CA LEU A 394 -11.86 6.45 2.69
C LEU A 394 -12.97 7.34 3.24
N GLY A 395 -13.23 7.24 4.53
CA GLY A 395 -14.36 7.94 5.14
C GLY A 395 -14.51 7.60 6.62
N THR A 396 -15.74 7.66 7.11
CA THR A 396 -16.06 7.28 8.48
C THR A 396 -16.35 5.78 8.63
N ARG A 397 -16.47 5.32 9.88
CA ARG A 397 -16.90 3.94 10.19
C ARG A 397 -18.20 3.56 9.49
N LYS A 398 -19.15 4.51 9.33
CA LYS A 398 -20.43 4.25 8.66
C LYS A 398 -20.24 3.81 7.22
N LEU A 399 -19.32 4.45 6.50
CA LEU A 399 -18.98 4.06 5.13
C LEU A 399 -18.37 2.66 5.11
N TYR A 400 -17.45 2.35 6.03
CA TYR A 400 -16.83 1.04 6.10
C TYR A 400 -17.84 -0.08 6.40
N ASP A 401 -18.80 0.18 7.30
CA ASP A 401 -19.90 -0.75 7.58
C ASP A 401 -20.83 -0.90 6.36
N PHE A 402 -21.13 0.18 5.65
CA PHE A 402 -21.99 0.17 4.45
C PHE A 402 -21.42 -0.64 3.29
N VAL A 403 -20.10 -0.63 3.10
CA VAL A 403 -19.44 -1.36 2.00
C VAL A 403 -19.12 -2.81 2.34
N ASN A 404 -19.22 -3.19 3.62
CA ASN A 404 -18.96 -4.55 4.08
C ASN A 404 -19.93 -5.55 3.45
N ASP A 405 -19.41 -6.46 2.62
CA ASP A 405 -20.14 -7.48 1.87
C ASP A 405 -21.33 -6.95 1.05
N ASN A 406 -21.25 -5.68 0.61
CA ASN A 406 -22.29 -5.03 -0.18
C ASN A 406 -22.04 -5.23 -1.68
N PRO A 407 -22.88 -5.99 -2.40
CA PRO A 407 -22.65 -6.32 -3.82
C PRO A 407 -22.82 -5.12 -4.76
N LYS A 408 -23.30 -3.97 -4.26
CA LYS A 408 -23.45 -2.74 -5.05
C LYS A 408 -22.16 -1.91 -5.11
N VAL A 409 -21.10 -2.31 -4.41
CA VAL A 409 -19.81 -1.61 -4.38
C VAL A 409 -18.71 -2.62 -4.67
N ILE A 410 -17.87 -2.33 -5.64
CA ILE A 410 -16.67 -3.13 -5.94
C ILE A 410 -15.43 -2.25 -5.99
N ASN A 411 -14.36 -2.74 -5.36
CA ASN A 411 -13.03 -2.17 -5.48
C ASN A 411 -12.24 -2.93 -6.56
N LEU A 412 -11.70 -2.22 -7.54
CA LEU A 412 -10.98 -2.76 -8.68
C LEU A 412 -9.53 -2.28 -8.70
N ASP A 413 -8.67 -3.03 -9.39
CA ASP A 413 -7.27 -2.64 -9.62
C ASP A 413 -7.19 -1.26 -10.30
N VAL A 414 -6.24 -0.43 -9.87
CA VAL A 414 -6.15 0.95 -10.35
C VAL A 414 -5.79 1.05 -11.83
N GLY A 415 -5.11 0.04 -12.38
CA GLY A 415 -4.87 -0.08 -13.82
C GLY A 415 -6.16 -0.27 -14.62
N ILE A 416 -7.30 -0.56 -13.97
CA ILE A 416 -8.62 -0.63 -14.59
C ILE A 416 -9.40 0.66 -14.33
N THR A 417 -9.50 1.12 -13.07
CA THR A 417 -10.33 2.27 -12.72
C THR A 417 -9.83 3.57 -13.31
N ASN A 418 -8.50 3.72 -13.38
CA ASN A 418 -7.84 4.93 -13.83
C ASN A 418 -7.34 4.81 -15.28
N ASP A 419 -7.64 3.74 -16.01
CA ASP A 419 -7.34 3.67 -17.44
C ASP A 419 -8.28 4.60 -18.23
N PRO A 420 -7.78 5.64 -18.93
CA PRO A 420 -8.62 6.52 -19.74
C PRO A 420 -9.46 5.79 -20.80
N THR A 421 -9.02 4.62 -21.26
CA THR A 421 -9.77 3.77 -22.21
C THR A 421 -10.98 3.10 -21.56
N GLN A 422 -10.96 2.84 -20.26
CA GLN A 422 -12.10 2.37 -19.49
C GLN A 422 -13.00 3.53 -19.07
N ILE A 423 -12.41 4.62 -18.57
CA ILE A 423 -13.14 5.81 -18.11
C ILE A 423 -14.05 6.34 -19.23
N ARG A 424 -13.53 6.48 -20.45
CA ARG A 424 -14.29 7.01 -21.61
C ARG A 424 -15.50 6.18 -22.03
N ARG A 425 -15.60 4.92 -21.58
CA ARG A 425 -16.74 4.03 -21.90
C ARG A 425 -17.99 4.43 -21.14
N ASN A 426 -17.83 5.14 -20.02
CA ASN A 426 -18.97 5.65 -19.26
C ASN A 426 -19.44 6.96 -19.90
N PRO A 427 -20.69 7.04 -20.39
CA PRO A 427 -21.20 8.28 -20.98
C PRO A 427 -21.38 9.35 -19.91
N LYS A 428 -21.33 10.61 -20.35
CA LYS A 428 -21.47 11.80 -19.48
C LYS A 428 -20.53 11.74 -18.26
N MET A 429 -19.30 11.26 -18.48
CA MET A 429 -18.29 11.18 -17.42
C MET A 429 -17.90 12.58 -16.97
N CYS A 430 -18.22 12.93 -15.72
CA CYS A 430 -17.82 14.17 -15.06
C CYS A 430 -16.67 13.87 -14.10
N ALA A 431 -15.46 14.34 -14.43
CA ALA A 431 -14.27 14.19 -13.59
C ALA A 431 -14.04 15.51 -12.84
N ILE A 432 -14.14 15.48 -11.51
CA ILE A 432 -14.11 16.69 -10.67
C ILE A 432 -12.87 16.64 -9.78
N ASN A 433 -11.91 17.52 -10.06
CA ASN A 433 -10.60 17.52 -9.42
C ASN A 433 -10.19 18.92 -8.96
N SER A 434 -9.41 18.99 -7.88
CA SER A 434 -8.99 20.25 -7.27
C SER A 434 -7.60 20.68 -7.74
N ALA A 435 -7.38 21.98 -7.91
CA ALA A 435 -6.07 22.54 -8.27
C ALA A 435 -5.52 23.45 -7.18
N LEU A 436 -4.19 23.53 -7.01
CA LEU A 436 -3.54 24.54 -6.17
C LEU A 436 -3.52 25.90 -6.86
N GLU A 437 -3.10 25.95 -8.12
CA GLU A 437 -3.02 27.16 -8.93
C GLU A 437 -3.38 26.88 -10.40
N VAL A 438 -4.00 27.86 -11.07
CA VAL A 438 -4.25 27.85 -12.51
C VAL A 438 -3.69 29.12 -13.13
N ASP A 439 -2.83 29.00 -14.14
CA ASP A 439 -2.29 30.18 -14.82
C ASP A 439 -3.21 30.72 -15.94
N LEU A 440 -2.98 31.95 -16.40
CA LEU A 440 -3.80 32.59 -17.44
C LEU A 440 -3.83 31.86 -18.80
N THR A 441 -2.97 30.86 -19.01
CA THR A 441 -3.01 30.00 -20.21
C THR A 441 -3.80 28.71 -19.99
N GLY A 442 -4.24 28.45 -18.76
CA GLY A 442 -4.92 27.24 -18.34
C GLY A 442 -3.98 26.08 -17.97
N GLN A 443 -2.72 26.34 -17.62
CA GLN A 443 -1.92 25.31 -16.96
C GLN A 443 -2.36 25.17 -15.51
N VAL A 444 -2.38 23.93 -15.02
CA VAL A 444 -2.79 23.61 -13.67
C VAL A 444 -1.61 23.04 -12.90
N CYS A 445 -1.40 23.56 -11.69
CA CYS A 445 -0.58 22.92 -10.67
C CYS A 445 -1.49 22.40 -9.56
N ALA A 446 -1.32 21.14 -9.16
CA ALA A 446 -2.10 20.53 -8.07
C ALA A 446 -1.24 19.79 -7.04
N ASP A 447 0.04 19.53 -7.33
CA ASP A 447 0.90 18.70 -6.50
C ASP A 447 2.02 19.45 -5.77
N SER A 448 2.27 20.72 -6.13
CA SER A 448 3.33 21.52 -5.50
C SER A 448 2.98 23.01 -5.33
N ILE A 449 3.73 23.68 -4.47
CA ILE A 449 3.71 25.14 -4.30
C ILE A 449 5.10 25.66 -4.69
N GLY A 450 5.27 26.00 -5.97
CA GLY A 450 6.60 26.21 -6.54
C GLY A 450 7.41 24.91 -6.42
N VAL A 451 8.64 25.00 -5.91
CA VAL A 451 9.52 23.85 -5.67
C VAL A 451 9.11 22.97 -4.48
N MET A 452 8.21 23.46 -3.61
CA MET A 452 7.80 22.72 -2.42
C MET A 452 6.73 21.70 -2.78
N HIS A 453 7.06 20.42 -2.67
CA HIS A 453 6.12 19.33 -2.92
C HIS A 453 5.00 19.31 -1.87
N TYR A 454 3.77 19.07 -2.32
CA TYR A 454 2.56 19.12 -1.47
C TYR A 454 1.74 17.82 -1.53
N SER A 455 1.57 17.18 -2.68
CA SER A 455 0.74 15.97 -2.78
C SER A 455 1.27 14.98 -3.81
N GLY A 456 0.71 14.90 -5.00
CA GLY A 456 1.16 13.97 -6.03
C GLY A 456 0.33 14.11 -7.29
N VAL A 457 0.81 13.55 -8.39
CA VAL A 457 0.11 13.58 -9.68
C VAL A 457 -1.24 12.84 -9.56
N GLY A 458 -1.25 11.69 -8.87
CA GLY A 458 -2.43 10.87 -8.64
C GLY A 458 -3.10 10.44 -9.95
N GLY A 459 -4.42 10.21 -9.92
CA GLY A 459 -5.24 9.93 -11.10
C GLY A 459 -5.95 11.14 -11.70
N GLN A 460 -5.66 12.37 -11.25
CA GLN A 460 -6.35 13.57 -11.76
C GLN A 460 -6.29 13.62 -13.30
N MET A 461 -5.09 13.45 -13.86
CA MET A 461 -4.89 13.55 -15.30
C MET A 461 -5.57 12.41 -16.08
N ASP A 462 -5.57 11.21 -15.51
CA ASP A 462 -6.25 10.02 -16.07
C ASP A 462 -7.74 10.30 -16.27
N PHE A 463 -8.40 10.79 -15.22
CA PHE A 463 -9.82 11.13 -15.25
C PHE A 463 -10.13 12.37 -16.09
N MET A 464 -9.27 13.40 -16.04
CA MET A 464 -9.40 14.56 -16.92
C MET A 464 -9.37 14.17 -18.40
N ARG A 465 -8.45 13.27 -18.78
CA ARG A 465 -8.36 12.76 -20.16
C ARG A 465 -9.53 11.83 -20.50
N GLY A 466 -9.86 10.90 -19.62
CA GLY A 466 -10.97 9.96 -19.81
C GLY A 466 -12.32 10.66 -19.97
N ALA A 467 -12.59 11.68 -19.15
CA ALA A 467 -13.79 12.51 -19.26
C ALA A 467 -13.82 13.31 -20.57
N ALA A 468 -12.68 13.84 -21.04
CA ALA A 468 -12.63 14.55 -22.31
C ALA A 468 -12.93 13.65 -23.52
N LEU A 469 -12.64 12.35 -23.40
CA LEU A 469 -12.89 11.33 -24.44
C LEU A 469 -14.28 10.66 -24.33
N SER A 470 -14.97 10.84 -23.20
CA SER A 470 -16.33 10.34 -22.98
C SER A 470 -17.33 11.10 -23.83
N GLU A 471 -18.34 10.41 -24.32
CA GLU A 471 -19.51 11.06 -24.94
C GLU A 471 -20.15 12.03 -23.93
N LYS A 472 -20.22 13.32 -24.27
CA LYS A 472 -20.74 14.40 -23.39
C LYS A 472 -20.03 14.49 -22.04
N GLY A 473 -18.79 14.01 -21.93
CA GLY A 473 -18.02 14.09 -20.69
C GLY A 473 -17.55 15.50 -20.37
N LYS A 474 -17.34 15.78 -19.08
CA LYS A 474 -17.00 17.09 -18.53
C LYS A 474 -15.79 16.96 -17.59
N PRO A 475 -14.58 17.29 -18.06
CA PRO A 475 -13.42 17.49 -17.19
C PRO A 475 -13.53 18.83 -16.45
N ILE A 476 -13.64 18.79 -15.12
CA ILE A 476 -13.94 19.95 -14.28
C ILE A 476 -12.83 20.14 -13.24
N LEU A 477 -12.11 21.26 -13.35
CA LEU A 477 -11.19 21.73 -12.32
C LEU A 477 -11.90 22.70 -11.38
N VAL A 478 -11.70 22.49 -10.07
CA VAL A 478 -12.26 23.33 -9.02
C VAL A 478 -11.16 23.93 -8.15
N LEU A 479 -11.34 25.18 -7.74
CA LEU A 479 -10.50 25.83 -6.75
C LEU A 479 -11.20 27.08 -6.20
N PRO A 480 -11.08 27.36 -4.89
CA PRO A 480 -11.29 28.72 -4.38
C PRO A 480 -10.42 29.69 -5.17
N SER A 481 -10.92 30.88 -5.46
CA SER A 481 -10.17 31.87 -6.25
C SER A 481 -8.93 32.41 -5.53
N GLN A 482 -8.87 32.26 -4.20
CA GLN A 482 -7.75 32.62 -3.35
C GLN A 482 -7.57 31.67 -2.16
N THR A 483 -6.42 31.75 -1.49
CA THR A 483 -6.16 31.07 -0.21
C THR A 483 -6.83 31.82 0.96
N SER A 484 -6.85 31.21 2.14
CA SER A 484 -7.31 31.86 3.38
C SER A 484 -6.49 33.10 3.77
N LYS A 485 -5.29 33.29 3.18
CA LYS A 485 -4.43 34.46 3.35
C LYS A 485 -4.63 35.53 2.28
N GLY A 486 -5.66 35.41 1.44
CA GLY A 486 -5.94 36.36 0.36
C GLY A 486 -5.02 36.24 -0.85
N ILE A 487 -4.21 35.16 -0.96
CA ILE A 487 -3.31 34.95 -2.10
C ILE A 487 -4.09 34.36 -3.26
N SER A 488 -4.10 35.01 -4.42
CA SER A 488 -4.77 34.53 -5.64
C SER A 488 -4.30 33.13 -6.04
N ARG A 489 -5.24 32.27 -6.44
CA ARG A 489 -4.98 30.95 -7.03
C ARG A 489 -5.18 30.91 -8.53
N ILE A 490 -5.77 31.96 -9.10
CA ILE A 490 -5.64 32.27 -10.53
C ILE A 490 -4.45 33.22 -10.69
N VAL A 491 -3.43 32.79 -11.43
CA VAL A 491 -2.12 33.46 -11.47
C VAL A 491 -1.72 33.83 -12.89
N ASN A 492 -0.87 34.85 -13.06
CA ASN A 492 -0.34 35.17 -14.39
C ASN A 492 0.47 34.01 -14.97
N THR A 493 1.39 33.48 -14.18
CA THR A 493 2.23 32.31 -14.45
C THR A 493 2.27 31.47 -13.19
N LEU A 494 2.32 30.14 -13.34
CA LEU A 494 2.57 29.26 -12.20
C LEU A 494 3.87 29.67 -11.49
N LYS A 495 3.95 29.41 -10.19
CA LYS A 495 5.16 29.66 -9.41
C LYS A 495 6.37 28.97 -10.04
N GLU A 496 7.53 29.59 -9.91
CA GLU A 496 8.78 29.00 -10.38
C GLU A 496 9.00 27.62 -9.73
N GLY A 497 9.31 26.63 -10.56
CA GLY A 497 9.46 25.23 -10.13
C GLY A 497 8.16 24.45 -9.89
N ALA A 498 6.98 25.05 -10.10
CA ALA A 498 5.71 24.35 -9.92
C ALA A 498 5.51 23.19 -10.91
N GLY A 499 5.03 22.05 -10.41
CA GLY A 499 4.68 20.88 -11.20
C GLY A 499 3.41 21.11 -12.01
N VAL A 500 3.48 20.98 -13.34
CA VAL A 500 2.28 21.03 -14.18
C VAL A 500 1.60 19.66 -14.14
N THR A 501 0.49 19.56 -13.40
CA THR A 501 -0.28 18.31 -13.28
C THR A 501 -1.32 18.14 -14.38
N THR A 502 -1.91 19.24 -14.87
CA THR A 502 -2.80 19.22 -16.04
C THR A 502 -2.39 20.30 -17.01
N THR A 503 -2.10 19.88 -18.25
CA THR A 503 -1.58 20.77 -19.28
C THR A 503 -2.69 21.62 -19.93
N ARG A 504 -2.29 22.70 -20.60
CA ARG A 504 -3.21 23.63 -21.29
C ARG A 504 -4.17 22.93 -22.27
N ALA A 505 -3.72 21.85 -22.90
CA ALA A 505 -4.50 21.12 -23.90
C ALA A 505 -5.58 20.21 -23.29
N HIS A 506 -5.45 19.86 -22.00
CA HIS A 506 -6.35 18.94 -21.32
C HIS A 506 -7.46 19.64 -20.53
N ILE A 507 -7.25 20.90 -20.14
CA ILE A 507 -8.22 21.65 -19.35
C ILE A 507 -9.47 22.00 -20.17
N HIS A 508 -10.65 21.75 -19.60
CA HIS A 508 -11.94 22.15 -20.16
C HIS A 508 -12.61 23.15 -19.21
N TYR A 509 -13.26 22.69 -18.14
CA TYR A 509 -13.97 23.56 -17.22
C TYR A 509 -13.09 23.97 -16.04
N VAL A 510 -13.19 25.24 -15.63
CA VAL A 510 -12.62 25.77 -14.38
C VAL A 510 -13.73 26.45 -13.60
N VAL A 511 -13.83 26.11 -12.31
CA VAL A 511 -14.86 26.60 -11.40
C VAL A 511 -14.23 27.22 -10.16
N THR A 512 -14.65 28.45 -9.86
CA THR A 512 -14.42 29.11 -8.57
C THR A 512 -15.76 29.54 -7.98
N GLU A 513 -15.73 30.11 -6.78
CA GLU A 513 -16.89 30.72 -6.16
C GLU A 513 -17.49 31.87 -7.03
N TYR A 514 -16.70 32.48 -7.90
CA TYR A 514 -17.12 33.59 -8.77
C TYR A 514 -17.72 33.15 -10.11
N GLY A 515 -17.56 31.90 -10.53
CA GLY A 515 -18.21 31.42 -11.74
C GLY A 515 -17.60 30.16 -12.35
N VAL A 516 -18.10 29.82 -13.53
CA VAL A 516 -17.67 28.67 -14.33
C VAL A 516 -17.23 29.17 -15.70
N VAL A 517 -16.08 28.69 -16.19
CA VAL A 517 -15.67 28.91 -17.58
C VAL A 517 -15.23 27.62 -18.26
N ASN A 518 -15.48 27.53 -19.56
CA ASN A 518 -14.92 26.49 -20.42
C ASN A 518 -13.78 27.07 -21.26
N LEU A 519 -12.59 26.48 -21.17
CA LEU A 519 -11.37 26.87 -21.87
C LEU A 519 -11.11 26.04 -23.14
N TYR A 520 -11.92 25.00 -23.39
CA TYR A 520 -11.81 24.17 -24.58
C TYR A 520 -12.05 25.00 -25.84
N GLY A 521 -11.14 24.89 -26.82
CA GLY A 521 -11.19 25.68 -28.06
C GLY A 521 -10.81 27.17 -27.93
N LYS A 522 -10.51 27.68 -26.74
CA LYS A 522 -10.12 29.09 -26.53
C LYS A 522 -8.63 29.32 -26.75
N ASN A 523 -8.29 30.43 -27.40
CA ASN A 523 -6.91 30.93 -27.51
C ASN A 523 -6.42 31.57 -26.19
N TYR A 524 -5.16 32.00 -26.11
CA TYR A 524 -4.58 32.53 -24.86
C TYR A 524 -5.28 33.78 -24.34
N GLN A 525 -5.69 34.72 -25.21
CA GLN A 525 -6.39 35.94 -24.81
C GLN A 525 -7.77 35.62 -24.25
N GLN A 526 -8.52 34.75 -24.93
CA GLN A 526 -9.85 34.30 -24.51
C GLN A 526 -9.80 33.50 -23.21
N ARG A 527 -8.74 32.70 -23.00
CA ARG A 527 -8.49 31.98 -21.74
C ARG A 527 -8.18 32.94 -20.61
N ALA A 528 -7.27 33.89 -20.83
CA ALA A 528 -6.93 34.90 -19.85
C ALA A 528 -8.17 35.68 -19.39
N LYS A 529 -8.99 36.18 -20.34
CA LYS A 529 -10.27 36.84 -20.02
C LYS A 529 -11.15 35.97 -19.15
N ALA A 530 -11.40 34.74 -19.60
CA ALA A 530 -12.31 33.82 -18.92
C ALA A 530 -11.85 33.50 -17.49
N LEU A 531 -10.55 33.26 -17.29
CA LEU A 531 -10.00 32.97 -15.97
C LEU A 531 -10.05 34.21 -15.05
N ILE A 532 -9.78 35.41 -15.58
CA ILE A 532 -9.87 36.66 -14.81
C ILE A 532 -11.32 36.93 -14.36
N ASP A 533 -12.30 36.63 -15.20
CA ASP A 533 -13.73 36.82 -14.86
C ASP A 533 -14.19 35.98 -13.67
N ILE A 534 -13.51 34.87 -13.39
CA ILE A 534 -13.77 33.99 -12.24
C ILE A 534 -12.67 34.10 -11.15
N ALA A 535 -11.76 35.05 -11.26
CA ALA A 535 -10.82 35.39 -10.18
C ALA A 535 -11.50 36.25 -9.12
N HIS A 536 -10.91 36.27 -7.91
CA HIS A 536 -11.33 37.19 -6.85
C HIS A 536 -11.27 38.64 -7.37
N PRO A 537 -12.30 39.48 -7.11
CA PRO A 537 -12.34 40.88 -7.56
C PRO A 537 -11.04 41.65 -7.29
N ASP A 538 -10.47 41.51 -6.09
CA ASP A 538 -9.23 42.17 -5.67
C ASP A 538 -8.01 41.85 -6.55
N HIS A 539 -8.00 40.70 -7.22
CA HIS A 539 -6.87 40.24 -8.03
C HIS A 539 -7.04 40.52 -9.52
N ARG A 540 -8.26 40.89 -9.98
CA ARG A 540 -8.58 41.01 -11.41
C ARG A 540 -7.69 42.03 -12.09
N GLU A 541 -7.66 43.26 -11.60
CA GLU A 541 -6.88 44.35 -12.19
C GLU A 541 -5.39 43.98 -12.36
N THR A 542 -4.79 43.36 -11.34
CA THR A 542 -3.40 42.88 -11.40
C THR A 542 -3.21 41.82 -12.48
N LEU A 543 -4.15 40.88 -12.60
CA LEU A 543 -4.13 39.86 -13.64
C LEU A 543 -4.34 40.45 -15.03
N GLU A 544 -5.20 41.47 -15.20
CA GLU A 544 -5.42 42.15 -16.48
C GLU A 544 -4.15 42.88 -16.96
N ARG A 545 -3.50 43.63 -16.07
CA ARG A 545 -2.21 44.30 -16.36
C ARG A 545 -1.15 43.27 -16.76
N ALA A 546 -1.09 42.14 -16.05
CA ALA A 546 -0.16 41.06 -16.35
C ALA A 546 -0.47 40.37 -17.69
N ALA A 547 -1.75 40.12 -17.98
CA ALA A 547 -2.23 39.56 -19.24
C ALA A 547 -1.85 40.46 -20.42
N TYR A 548 -2.11 41.77 -20.32
CA TYR A 548 -1.72 42.73 -21.35
C TYR A 548 -0.20 42.76 -21.56
N LYS A 549 0.58 42.80 -20.47
CA LYS A 549 2.05 42.78 -20.57
C LYS A 549 2.56 41.52 -21.30
N ARG A 550 1.92 40.37 -21.06
CA ARG A 550 2.28 39.06 -21.62
C ARG A 550 1.81 38.88 -23.07
N PHE A 551 0.56 39.25 -23.38
CA PHE A 551 -0.09 38.95 -24.66
C PHE A 551 -0.24 40.15 -25.60
N LYS A 552 0.16 41.35 -25.15
CA LYS A 552 0.17 42.61 -25.91
C LYS A 552 -1.20 43.10 -26.40
N THR A 553 -2.29 42.54 -25.90
CA THR A 553 -3.66 42.96 -26.18
C THR A 553 -4.56 42.66 -24.99
N LEU A 554 -5.59 43.47 -24.80
CA LEU A 554 -6.73 43.19 -23.92
C LEU A 554 -7.90 42.82 -24.82
N TYR A 555 -8.27 41.54 -24.74
CA TYR A 555 -9.48 40.88 -25.23
C TYR A 555 -9.95 41.27 -26.64
#